data_AF-A0A7X7E1B3-F1
#
_entry.id   AF-A0A7X7E1B3-F1
#
_cell.length_a   1.000
_cell.length_b   1.000
_cell.length_c   1.000
_cell.angle_alpha   90.00
_cell.angle_beta   90.00
_cell.angle_gamma   90.00
#
_symmetry.space_group_name_H-M   'P 1'
#
loop_
_entity.id
_entity.type
_entity.pdbx_description
1 polymer ?
#
loop_
_entity_poly.entity_id
_entity_poly.type
_entity_poly.pdbx_seq_one_letter_code
_entity_poly.pdbx_strand_id
1 'polypeptide(L)'
;MNKLLIVFLVCININILHAASKPSGQNFRYIGQSYVDSCIQRGFYILIEASSVAGIGFRQKEAISEARNIVFHLKQIARGDPNERYILWKAGELEAQIYLEEKDLMLQQMQKGQMPMNLIISRYNMEVGKVRPDFGSLKRLHMQMELIDTKKANEMADSYNKRYRGISQEVVFSLEKALMQGDLKKARDELGYCLRNRTYLQISDSKYMQLENRVEGLTKANQEKPFIEADLNDAAASLKINRLNTSREKLASARNRFSTISKFLPQSEAMTITSSINKLSNQFAMKEDSLVNLNLSILRTGGVQDANTFLQTKVKTCGVSQEKIAYIDKAILGVAIPDNTHMAEEISSVIAGNENVTSDLSALDILRETARQKAQVKLDSLQAIENERLRKEQAERARLDSIYLATQFELQKYQDKATSISIELYTLLEQNKIAAAKDRFNRERSFLAKYMWKDAHLSTCILLKKIFLC
;
A
#
# COMPACT_ATOMS: atom_id res chain seq x y z
N MET A 1 47.88 3.70 30.04
CA MET A 1 47.43 4.94 29.35
C MET A 1 46.45 5.68 30.25
N ASN A 2 46.99 6.46 31.20
CA ASN A 2 46.30 7.15 32.29
C ASN A 2 46.20 8.68 32.04
N LYS A 3 45.63 9.15 30.93
CA LYS A 3 45.65 10.62 30.64
C LYS A 3 44.38 11.30 30.14
N LEU A 4 43.22 10.64 30.11
CA LEU A 4 41.98 11.32 29.66
C LEU A 4 40.79 11.27 30.62
N LEU A 5 40.88 10.51 31.71
CA LEU A 5 39.79 10.43 32.71
C LEU A 5 40.04 11.30 33.96
N ILE A 6 41.22 11.92 34.10
CA ILE A 6 41.58 12.79 35.24
C ILE A 6 41.28 14.27 34.95
N VAL A 7 41.01 14.66 33.70
CA VAL A 7 40.72 16.06 33.35
C VAL A 7 39.26 16.45 33.65
N PHE A 8 38.35 15.49 33.79
CA PHE A 8 36.92 15.77 34.01
C PHE A 8 36.51 15.94 35.49
N LEU A 9 37.41 15.69 36.44
CA LEU A 9 37.13 15.80 37.88
C LEU A 9 37.82 16.99 38.57
N VAL A 10 38.66 17.75 37.85
CA VAL A 10 39.47 18.83 38.43
C VAL A 10 38.88 20.24 38.24
N CYS A 11 37.86 20.42 37.38
CA CYS A 11 37.30 21.78 37.13
C CYS A 11 35.99 22.09 37.85
N ILE A 12 35.42 21.17 38.63
CA ILE A 12 34.10 21.38 39.29
C ILE A 12 34.22 21.66 40.81
N ASN A 13 35.40 21.45 41.43
CA ASN A 13 35.53 21.47 42.89
C ASN A 13 36.43 22.58 43.48
N ILE A 14 36.57 23.74 42.83
CA ILE A 14 37.38 24.85 43.41
C ILE A 14 36.55 26.07 43.90
N ASN A 15 35.23 26.16 43.64
CA ASN A 15 34.47 27.36 44.04
C ASN A 15 33.33 27.15 45.05
N ILE A 16 33.39 26.10 45.87
CA ILE A 16 32.48 25.95 47.02
C ILE A 16 33.31 25.63 48.26
N LEU A 17 33.83 26.65 48.93
CA LEU A 17 33.96 26.78 50.39
C LEU A 17 34.84 28.00 50.69
N HIS A 18 34.22 29.12 51.06
CA HIS A 18 34.65 30.05 52.13
C HIS A 18 33.74 31.27 52.13
N ALA A 19 32.58 31.13 52.77
CA ALA A 19 31.74 32.24 53.19
C ALA A 19 31.67 32.22 54.72
N ALA A 20 32.58 32.95 55.38
CA ALA A 20 32.43 33.55 56.71
C ALA A 20 33.80 33.98 57.28
N SER A 21 34.26 35.19 56.94
CA SER A 21 35.05 36.06 57.83
C SER A 21 35.23 37.44 57.20
N LYS A 22 34.74 38.50 57.85
CA LYS A 22 35.21 39.89 57.67
C LYS A 22 36.18 40.21 58.82
N PRO A 23 37.03 41.27 58.76
CA PRO A 23 37.64 41.95 57.60
C PRO A 23 39.18 42.12 57.78
N SER A 24 39.97 42.13 56.70
CA SER A 24 41.32 42.73 56.73
C SER A 24 41.86 43.05 55.33
N GLY A 25 42.10 44.33 55.04
CA GLY A 25 43.18 44.82 54.17
C GLY A 25 43.21 44.40 52.68
N GLN A 26 42.48 45.15 51.86
CA GLN A 26 42.78 45.58 50.48
C GLN A 26 43.89 44.86 49.67
N ASN A 27 43.46 44.21 48.57
CA ASN A 27 43.95 44.48 47.21
C ASN A 27 42.89 44.00 46.21
N PHE A 28 41.86 44.83 45.98
CA PHE A 28 40.97 44.61 44.84
C PHE A 28 41.81 44.76 43.57
N ARG A 29 42.02 43.66 42.82
CA ARG A 29 42.57 43.77 41.46
C ARG A 29 41.49 44.43 40.61
N TYR A 30 41.59 45.75 40.48
CA TYR A 30 40.72 46.53 39.61
C TYR A 30 40.92 46.11 38.17
N ILE A 31 39.81 45.97 37.44
CA ILE A 31 39.87 45.81 36.00
C ILE A 31 40.12 47.21 35.43
N GLY A 32 41.28 47.36 34.80
CA GLY A 32 41.66 48.61 34.17
C GLY A 32 40.71 48.96 33.03
N GLN A 33 40.33 50.23 32.92
CA GLN A 33 39.53 50.73 31.80
C GLN A 33 40.18 50.39 30.44
N SER A 34 41.51 50.35 30.38
CA SER A 34 42.28 49.94 29.20
C SER A 34 41.98 48.51 28.73
N TYR A 35 41.69 47.58 29.65
CA TYR A 35 41.34 46.21 29.30
C TYR A 35 39.95 46.15 28.67
N VAL A 36 38.98 46.85 29.26
CA VAL A 36 37.61 46.96 28.75
C VAL A 36 37.62 47.58 27.36
N ASP A 37 38.35 48.69 27.20
CA ASP A 37 38.47 49.39 25.91
C ASP A 37 39.16 48.52 24.86
N SER A 38 40.19 47.74 25.22
CA SER A 38 40.84 46.81 24.30
C SER A 38 39.90 45.70 23.83
N CYS A 39 39.07 45.13 24.72
CA CYS A 39 38.07 44.14 24.34
C CYS A 39 37.02 44.70 23.38
N ILE A 40 36.61 45.95 23.58
CA ILE A 40 35.61 46.61 22.73
C ILE A 40 36.19 47.02 21.39
N GLN A 41 37.40 47.58 21.39
CA GLN A 41 38.14 47.88 20.16
C GLN A 41 38.34 46.62 19.33
N ARG A 42 38.62 45.48 19.97
CA ARG A 42 38.66 44.18 19.30
C ARG A 42 37.30 43.79 18.71
N GLY A 43 36.20 43.99 19.44
CA GLY A 43 34.84 43.76 18.93
C GLY A 43 34.50 44.63 17.71
N PHE A 44 34.83 45.92 17.76
CA PHE A 44 34.66 46.83 16.63
C PHE A 44 35.55 46.44 15.44
N TYR A 45 36.81 46.07 15.69
CA TYR A 45 37.73 45.65 14.64
C TYR A 45 37.21 44.41 13.89
N ILE A 46 36.72 43.39 14.60
CA ILE A 46 36.16 42.17 14.00
C ILE A 46 34.94 42.48 13.13
N LEU A 47 34.05 43.37 13.59
CA LEU A 47 32.88 43.80 12.81
C LEU A 47 33.28 44.60 11.56
N ILE A 48 34.22 45.54 11.70
CA ILE A 48 34.72 46.37 10.59
C ILE A 48 35.44 45.50 9.55
N GLU A 49 36.31 44.59 9.98
CA GLU A 49 37.01 43.66 9.09
C GLU A 49 36.00 42.83 8.28
N ALA A 50 34.99 42.27 8.95
CA ALA A 50 33.95 41.49 8.30
C ALA A 50 33.10 42.30 7.32
N SER A 51 32.90 43.60 7.57
CA SER A 51 32.20 44.51 6.66
C SER A 51 33.03 44.92 5.42
N SER A 52 34.37 44.98 5.57
CA SER A 52 35.30 45.47 4.55
C SER A 52 35.68 44.45 3.48
N VAL A 53 35.56 43.16 3.78
CA VAL A 53 35.94 42.09 2.84
C VAL A 53 34.79 41.82 1.88
N ALA A 54 35.06 42.02 0.58
CA ALA A 54 34.09 41.80 -0.49
C ALA A 54 33.67 40.32 -0.55
N GLY A 55 32.47 40.05 -0.02
CA GLY A 55 31.82 38.76 -0.09
C GLY A 55 31.44 38.19 1.28
N ILE A 56 30.19 37.72 1.32
CA ILE A 56 29.73 36.62 2.19
C ILE A 56 29.22 37.08 3.57
N GLY A 57 27.90 37.22 3.69
CA GLY A 57 27.18 37.32 4.98
C GLY A 57 27.32 36.10 5.91
N PHE A 58 28.23 35.16 5.63
CA PHE A 58 28.69 34.12 6.55
C PHE A 58 29.72 34.70 7.52
N ARG A 59 30.70 35.46 7.03
CA ARG A 59 31.73 36.10 7.86
C ARG A 59 31.13 37.19 8.75
N GLN A 60 30.14 37.94 8.25
CA GLN A 60 29.42 38.93 9.05
C GLN A 60 28.60 38.26 10.18
N LYS A 61 28.01 37.08 9.95
CA LYS A 61 27.31 36.31 11.00
C LYS A 61 28.25 35.77 12.08
N GLU A 62 29.43 35.30 11.67
CA GLU A 62 30.47 34.83 12.59
C GLU A 62 31.07 36.00 13.40
N ALA A 63 31.30 37.14 12.77
CA ALA A 63 31.73 38.36 13.45
C ALA A 63 30.69 38.85 14.48
N ILE A 64 29.40 38.77 14.15
CA ILE A 64 28.31 39.10 15.08
C ILE A 64 28.28 38.14 16.29
N SER A 65 28.51 36.84 16.09
CA SER A 65 28.53 35.89 17.21
C SER A 65 29.75 36.09 18.11
N GLU A 66 30.92 36.38 17.54
CA GLU A 66 32.13 36.72 18.30
C GLU A 66 31.98 38.02 19.09
N ALA A 67 31.42 39.07 18.47
CA ALA A 67 31.14 40.33 19.15
C ALA A 67 30.14 40.14 20.31
N ARG A 68 29.11 39.30 20.15
CA ARG A 68 28.19 38.93 21.24
C ARG A 68 28.87 38.21 22.38
N ASN A 69 29.83 37.33 22.09
CA ASN A 69 30.61 36.64 23.13
C ASN A 69 31.46 37.61 23.95
N ILE A 70 32.04 38.63 23.30
CA ILE A 70 32.79 39.70 23.99
C ILE A 70 31.87 40.51 24.90
N VAL A 71 30.69 40.91 24.42
CA VAL A 71 29.68 41.61 25.23
C VAL A 71 29.26 40.78 26.44
N PHE A 72 28.97 39.49 26.23
CA PHE A 72 28.56 38.59 27.31
C PHE A 72 29.65 38.44 28.38
N HIS A 73 30.91 38.28 27.94
CA HIS A 73 32.07 38.21 28.84
C HIS A 73 32.25 39.50 29.64
N LEU A 74 32.13 40.67 29.01
CA LEU A 74 32.20 41.97 29.70
C LEU A 74 31.06 42.15 30.72
N LYS A 75 29.83 41.72 30.41
CA LYS A 75 28.69 41.75 31.33
C LYS A 75 28.84 40.80 32.52
N GLN A 76 29.48 39.64 32.33
CA GLN A 76 29.78 38.72 33.44
C GLN A 76 30.84 39.31 34.37
N ILE A 77 31.87 39.92 33.79
CA ILE A 77 32.96 40.57 34.51
C ILE A 77 32.47 41.80 35.29
N ALA A 78 31.48 42.53 34.75
CA ALA A 78 30.92 43.70 35.40
C ALA A 78 30.23 43.40 36.75
N ARG A 79 29.80 42.16 37.00
CA ARG A 79 29.06 41.79 38.22
C ARG A 79 29.98 41.82 39.43
N GLY A 80 29.87 42.88 40.23
CA GLY A 80 30.61 43.05 41.49
C GLY A 80 31.89 43.88 41.38
N ASP A 81 32.15 44.52 40.24
CA ASP A 81 33.26 45.47 40.06
C ASP A 81 32.80 46.91 40.35
N PRO A 82 33.55 47.72 41.12
CA PRO A 82 33.30 49.16 41.26
C PRO A 82 33.14 49.94 39.93
N ASN A 83 33.71 49.45 38.82
CA ASN A 83 33.61 50.03 37.48
C ASN A 83 32.43 49.48 36.64
N GLU A 84 31.49 48.76 37.24
CA GLU A 84 30.33 48.14 36.56
C GLU A 84 29.62 49.09 35.58
N ARG A 85 29.36 50.33 35.97
CA ARG A 85 28.66 51.32 35.13
C ARG A 85 29.43 51.63 33.84
N TYR A 86 30.76 51.72 33.90
CA TYR A 86 31.59 51.98 32.74
C TYR A 86 31.55 50.79 31.78
N ILE A 87 31.73 49.58 32.31
CA ILE A 87 31.74 48.33 31.54
C ILE A 87 30.38 48.11 30.85
N LEU A 88 29.27 48.34 31.55
CA LEU A 88 27.92 48.19 30.99
C LEU A 88 27.61 49.24 29.92
N TRP A 89 28.01 50.50 30.11
CA TRP A 89 27.85 51.53 29.09
C TRP A 89 28.57 51.16 27.80
N LYS A 90 29.83 50.76 27.96
CA LYS A 90 30.73 50.36 26.88
C LYS A 90 30.31 49.06 26.17
N ALA A 91 29.81 48.08 26.92
CA ALA A 91 29.18 46.89 26.33
C ALA A 91 27.90 47.26 25.56
N GLY A 92 27.14 48.26 26.03
CA GLY A 92 25.97 48.80 25.35
C GLY A 92 26.30 49.46 24.01
N GLU A 93 27.44 50.15 23.88
CA GLU A 93 27.91 50.69 22.59
C GLU A 93 28.17 49.58 21.57
N LEU A 94 28.82 48.49 21.99
CA LEU A 94 29.08 47.34 21.12
C LEU A 94 27.78 46.61 20.75
N GLU A 95 26.81 46.49 21.67
CA GLU A 95 25.48 45.95 21.37
C GLU A 95 24.70 46.76 20.34
N ALA A 96 24.77 48.10 20.42
CA ALA A 96 24.14 48.97 19.43
C ALA A 96 24.74 48.76 18.03
N GLN A 97 26.05 48.58 17.92
CA GLN A 97 26.70 48.29 16.64
C GLN A 97 26.32 46.89 16.11
N ILE A 98 26.29 45.88 16.97
CA ILE A 98 25.83 44.52 16.58
C ILE A 98 24.42 44.58 15.99
N TYR A 99 23.52 45.36 16.59
CA TYR A 99 22.14 45.51 16.11
C TYR A 99 22.07 46.15 14.71
N LEU A 100 22.90 47.16 14.43
CA LEU A 100 22.96 47.80 13.12
C LEU A 100 23.44 46.81 12.04
N GLU A 101 24.51 46.06 12.33
CA GLU A 101 25.07 45.06 11.40
C GLU A 101 24.09 43.92 11.10
N GLU A 102 23.32 43.46 12.09
CA GLU A 102 22.27 42.46 11.88
C GLU A 102 21.15 42.96 10.96
N LYS A 103 20.76 44.23 11.13
CA LYS A 103 19.74 44.86 10.29
C LYS A 103 20.22 45.03 8.85
N ASP A 104 21.47 45.42 8.65
CA ASP A 104 22.06 45.56 7.32
C ASP A 104 22.20 44.21 6.61
N LEU A 105 22.62 43.16 7.33
CA LEU A 105 22.66 41.79 6.79
C LEU A 105 21.26 41.30 6.36
N MET A 106 20.22 41.63 7.12
CA MET A 106 18.84 41.31 6.76
C MET A 106 18.37 42.07 5.51
N LEU A 107 18.68 43.36 5.40
CA LEU A 107 18.37 44.18 4.22
C LEU A 107 19.08 43.68 2.96
N GLN A 108 20.36 43.30 3.06
CA GLN A 108 21.11 42.74 1.95
C GLN A 108 20.54 41.38 1.47
N GLN A 109 20.04 40.54 2.38
CA GLN A 109 19.35 39.30 2.01
C GLN A 109 18.04 39.57 1.29
N MET A 110 17.28 40.57 1.72
CA MET A 110 16.05 40.99 1.04
C MET A 110 16.32 41.51 -0.38
N GLN A 111 17.37 42.30 -0.56
CA GLN A 111 17.74 42.84 -1.88
C GLN A 111 18.24 41.75 -2.84
N LYS A 112 19.02 40.77 -2.36
CA LYS A 112 19.44 39.61 -3.18
C LYS A 112 18.29 38.71 -3.62
N GLY A 113 17.15 38.75 -2.91
CA GLY A 113 15.94 37.99 -3.24
C GLY A 113 15.02 38.68 -4.26
N GLN A 114 15.23 39.96 -4.57
CA GLN A 114 14.38 40.69 -5.52
C GLN A 114 14.79 40.39 -6.96
N MET A 115 14.00 39.57 -7.66
CA MET A 115 14.13 39.43 -9.10
C MET A 115 13.77 40.77 -9.76
N PRO A 116 14.55 41.24 -10.74
CA PRO A 116 14.21 42.46 -11.46
C PRO A 116 12.86 42.29 -12.16
N MET A 117 12.04 43.33 -12.05
CA MET A 117 10.68 43.44 -12.59
C MET A 117 10.50 42.79 -13.98
N ASN A 118 11.41 43.07 -14.89
CA ASN A 118 11.35 42.61 -16.28
C ASN A 118 11.49 41.09 -16.42
N LEU A 119 12.25 40.44 -15.54
CA LEU A 119 12.37 38.98 -15.52
C LEU A 119 11.09 38.32 -15.01
N ILE A 120 10.39 38.95 -14.05
CA ILE A 120 9.10 38.45 -13.55
C ILE A 120 8.05 38.54 -14.66
N ILE A 121 7.98 39.68 -15.37
CA ILE A 121 7.08 39.87 -16.53
C ILE A 121 7.39 38.86 -17.64
N SER A 122 8.66 38.67 -17.98
CA SER A 122 9.06 37.73 -19.03
C SER A 122 8.65 36.29 -18.70
N ARG A 123 8.90 35.85 -17.45
CA ARG A 123 8.48 34.52 -16.98
C ARG A 123 6.97 34.38 -16.94
N TYR A 124 6.26 35.42 -16.50
CA TYR A 124 4.81 35.45 -16.47
C TYR A 124 4.22 35.28 -17.87
N ASN A 125 4.69 36.06 -18.85
CA ASN A 125 4.23 35.98 -20.24
C ASN A 125 4.56 34.62 -20.87
N MET A 126 5.73 34.05 -20.55
CA MET A 126 6.10 32.71 -21.00
C MET A 126 5.16 31.63 -20.44
N GLU A 127 4.77 31.72 -19.18
CA GLU A 127 3.81 30.77 -18.58
C GLU A 127 2.40 30.96 -19.11
N VAL A 128 1.90 32.20 -19.24
CA VAL A 128 0.57 32.51 -19.80
C VAL A 128 0.44 32.04 -21.25
N GLY A 129 1.53 32.11 -22.02
CA GLY A 129 1.55 31.68 -23.43
C GLY A 129 1.47 30.17 -23.66
N LYS A 130 1.58 29.34 -22.61
CA LYS A 130 1.49 27.88 -22.75
C LYS A 130 0.05 27.43 -23.00
N VAL A 131 -0.12 26.34 -23.76
CA VAL A 131 -1.42 25.68 -23.97
C VAL A 131 -2.03 25.18 -22.65
N ARG A 132 -1.16 24.78 -21.70
CA ARG A 132 -1.49 24.33 -20.35
C ARG A 132 -0.61 25.08 -19.33
N PRO A 133 -0.99 26.30 -18.90
CA PRO A 133 -0.24 27.08 -17.92
C PRO A 133 -0.35 26.46 -16.52
N ASP A 134 0.69 26.64 -15.70
CA ASP A 134 0.64 26.30 -14.28
C ASP A 134 0.13 27.48 -13.47
N PHE A 135 -1.11 27.40 -13.01
CA PHE A 135 -1.76 28.49 -12.28
C PHE A 135 -1.13 28.74 -10.90
N GLY A 136 -0.47 27.73 -10.31
CA GLY A 136 0.28 27.89 -9.06
C GLY A 136 1.54 28.74 -9.25
N SER A 137 2.27 28.50 -10.34
CA SER A 137 3.43 29.33 -10.71
C SER A 137 3.03 30.75 -11.08
N LEU A 138 1.93 30.93 -11.82
CA LEU A 138 1.40 32.26 -12.15
C LEU A 138 1.00 33.06 -10.90
N LYS A 139 0.34 32.43 -9.92
CA LYS A 139 -0.02 33.11 -8.67
C LYS A 139 1.20 33.51 -7.84
N ARG A 140 2.25 32.67 -7.81
CA ARG A 140 3.52 33.01 -7.14
C ARG A 140 4.19 34.22 -7.78
N LEU A 141 4.22 34.28 -9.12
CA LEU A 141 4.77 35.42 -9.85
C LEU A 141 3.94 36.69 -9.61
N HIS A 142 2.61 36.58 -9.54
CA HIS A 142 1.73 37.69 -9.20
C HIS A 142 1.99 38.23 -7.78
N MET A 143 2.12 37.37 -6.76
CA MET A 143 2.45 37.81 -5.39
C MET A 143 3.83 38.49 -5.31
N GLN A 144 4.82 37.99 -6.06
CA GLN A 144 6.13 38.65 -6.16
C GLN A 144 6.03 40.02 -6.85
N MET A 145 5.13 40.15 -7.82
CA MET A 145 4.90 41.39 -8.54
C MET A 145 4.17 42.43 -7.69
N GLU A 146 3.20 42.00 -6.90
CA GLU A 146 2.42 42.84 -5.98
C GLU A 146 3.32 43.55 -4.96
N LEU A 147 4.40 42.90 -4.51
CA LEU A 147 5.39 43.48 -3.61
C LEU A 147 6.26 44.57 -4.27
N ILE A 148 6.34 44.62 -5.60
CA ILE A 148 7.19 45.55 -6.35
C ILE A 148 6.36 46.69 -6.96
N ASP A 149 5.29 46.36 -7.69
CA ASP A 149 4.41 47.31 -8.37
C ASP A 149 2.99 46.76 -8.47
N THR A 150 2.09 47.40 -7.73
CA THR A 150 0.67 47.03 -7.65
C THR A 150 -0.08 47.25 -8.96
N LYS A 151 0.33 48.21 -9.81
CA LYS A 151 -0.36 48.49 -11.08
C LYS A 151 -0.13 47.36 -12.09
N LYS A 152 1.13 46.97 -12.27
CA LYS A 152 1.47 45.84 -13.15
C LYS A 152 1.01 44.50 -12.60
N ALA A 153 0.94 44.35 -11.27
CA ALA A 153 0.32 43.18 -10.65
C ALA A 153 -1.18 43.06 -11.03
N ASN A 154 -1.92 44.16 -11.06
CA ASN A 154 -3.33 44.17 -11.48
C ASN A 154 -3.50 43.81 -12.96
N GLU A 155 -2.64 44.31 -13.85
CA GLU A 155 -2.64 43.91 -15.27
C GLU A 155 -2.37 42.40 -15.44
N MET A 156 -1.45 41.84 -14.62
CA MET A 156 -1.23 40.40 -14.56
C MET A 156 -2.49 39.66 -14.11
N ALA A 157 -3.16 40.13 -13.06
CA ALA A 157 -4.40 39.52 -12.57
C ALA A 157 -5.51 39.50 -13.63
N ASP A 158 -5.66 40.56 -14.42
CA ASP A 158 -6.63 40.60 -15.52
C ASP A 158 -6.30 39.59 -16.63
N SER A 159 -5.02 39.49 -17.00
CA SER A 159 -4.54 38.49 -17.96
C SER A 159 -4.76 37.06 -17.44
N TYR A 160 -4.47 36.84 -16.15
CA TYR A 160 -4.70 35.57 -15.46
C TYR A 160 -6.19 35.18 -15.54
N ASN A 161 -7.08 36.09 -15.15
CA ASN A 161 -8.53 35.86 -15.11
C ASN A 161 -9.11 35.56 -16.49
N LYS A 162 -8.66 36.26 -17.54
CA LYS A 162 -9.08 35.99 -18.93
C LYS A 162 -8.66 34.58 -19.37
N ARG A 163 -7.41 34.21 -19.16
CA ARG A 163 -6.89 32.92 -19.63
C ARG A 163 -7.42 31.76 -18.79
N TYR A 164 -7.59 31.98 -17.50
CA TYR A 164 -8.24 31.08 -16.56
C TYR A 164 -9.63 30.63 -17.03
N ARG A 165 -10.51 31.59 -17.37
CA ARG A 165 -11.87 31.29 -17.83
C ARG A 165 -11.86 30.43 -19.10
N GLY A 166 -11.02 30.78 -20.07
CA GLY A 166 -10.88 30.01 -21.31
C GLY A 166 -10.43 28.57 -21.06
N ILE A 167 -9.39 28.38 -20.25
CA ILE A 167 -8.83 27.06 -19.97
C ILE A 167 -9.78 26.20 -19.15
N SER A 168 -10.49 26.76 -18.17
CA SER A 168 -11.43 25.99 -17.35
C SER A 168 -12.52 25.32 -18.21
N GLN A 169 -13.00 26.01 -19.23
CA GLN A 169 -13.97 25.46 -20.18
C GLN A 169 -13.30 24.51 -21.18
N GLU A 170 -12.12 24.88 -21.69
CA GLU A 170 -11.37 24.09 -22.68
C GLU A 170 -10.95 22.73 -22.12
N VAL A 171 -10.47 22.67 -20.87
CA VAL A 171 -9.98 21.44 -20.25
C VAL A 171 -11.10 20.44 -19.99
N VAL A 172 -12.23 20.92 -19.49
CA VAL A 172 -13.43 20.08 -19.29
C VAL A 172 -13.92 19.56 -20.63
N PHE A 173 -14.03 20.44 -21.63
CA PHE A 173 -14.44 20.05 -22.97
C PHE A 173 -13.47 19.07 -23.63
N SER A 174 -12.15 19.30 -23.50
CA SER A 174 -11.13 18.41 -24.07
C SER A 174 -11.15 17.05 -23.41
N LEU A 175 -11.41 17.00 -22.10
CA LEU A 175 -11.50 15.76 -21.35
C LEU A 175 -12.78 14.99 -21.75
N GLU A 176 -13.93 15.66 -21.85
CA GLU A 176 -15.16 15.05 -22.35
C GLU A 176 -15.02 14.57 -23.80
N LYS A 177 -14.37 15.35 -24.67
CA LYS A 177 -14.07 14.96 -26.05
C LYS A 177 -13.11 13.76 -26.11
N ALA A 178 -12.06 13.75 -25.30
CA ALA A 178 -11.12 12.62 -25.24
C ALA A 178 -11.80 11.35 -24.72
N LEU A 179 -12.70 11.47 -23.75
CA LEU A 179 -13.54 10.38 -23.27
C LEU A 179 -14.48 9.84 -24.36
N MET A 180 -15.08 10.71 -25.18
CA MET A 180 -15.93 10.30 -26.30
C MET A 180 -15.14 9.64 -27.44
N GLN A 181 -13.91 10.12 -27.71
CA GLN A 181 -13.03 9.57 -28.74
C GLN A 181 -12.30 8.29 -28.29
N GLY A 182 -12.34 7.94 -27.01
CA GLY A 182 -11.61 6.79 -26.46
C GLY A 182 -10.10 7.03 -26.28
N ASP A 183 -9.64 8.27 -26.40
CA ASP A 183 -8.23 8.67 -26.24
C ASP A 183 -7.85 8.73 -24.75
N LEU A 184 -7.68 7.55 -24.13
CA LEU A 184 -7.45 7.42 -22.68
C LEU A 184 -6.15 8.08 -22.19
N LYS A 185 -5.12 8.14 -23.04
CA LYS A 185 -3.84 8.81 -22.68
C LYS A 185 -4.06 10.31 -22.48
N LYS A 186 -4.69 10.97 -23.46
CA LYS A 186 -5.02 12.39 -23.38
C LYS A 186 -5.99 12.67 -22.23
N ALA A 187 -6.99 11.81 -22.02
CA ALA A 187 -7.92 11.94 -20.91
C ALA A 187 -7.22 11.89 -19.53
N ARG A 188 -6.20 11.03 -19.37
CA ARG A 188 -5.39 10.97 -18.15
C ARG A 188 -4.49 12.20 -17.97
N ASP A 189 -3.86 12.66 -19.05
CA ASP A 189 -2.98 13.83 -18.99
C ASP A 189 -3.78 15.09 -18.60
N GLU A 190 -4.98 15.27 -19.19
CA GLU A 190 -5.90 16.35 -18.82
C GLU A 190 -6.44 16.19 -17.40
N LEU A 191 -6.72 14.96 -16.96
CA LEU A 191 -7.15 14.71 -15.57
C LEU A 191 -6.03 15.00 -14.56
N GLY A 192 -4.79 14.68 -14.89
CA GLY A 192 -3.61 15.03 -14.10
C GLY A 192 -3.39 16.55 -14.04
N TYR A 193 -3.66 17.25 -15.13
CA TYR A 193 -3.65 18.72 -15.15
C TYR A 193 -4.74 19.31 -14.26
N CYS A 194 -5.96 18.75 -14.31
CA CYS A 194 -7.06 19.11 -13.41
C CYS A 194 -6.70 18.90 -11.94
N LEU A 195 -6.00 17.81 -11.60
CA LEU A 195 -5.56 17.54 -10.23
C LEU A 195 -4.58 18.60 -9.72
N ARG A 196 -3.55 18.91 -10.51
CA ARG A 196 -2.51 19.88 -10.13
C ARG A 196 -3.06 21.30 -9.96
N ASN A 197 -4.07 21.65 -10.75
CA ASN A 197 -4.68 22.97 -10.73
C ASN A 197 -6.06 23.00 -10.07
N ARG A 198 -6.43 21.98 -9.28
CA ARG A 198 -7.78 21.81 -8.70
C ARG A 198 -8.24 23.02 -7.89
N THR A 199 -7.35 23.60 -7.09
CA THR A 199 -7.63 24.79 -6.27
C THR A 199 -7.89 26.04 -7.10
N TYR A 200 -7.33 26.09 -8.32
CA TYR A 200 -7.44 27.23 -9.21
C TYR A 200 -8.64 27.05 -10.14
N LEU A 201 -8.80 25.88 -10.77
CA LEU A 201 -9.80 25.58 -11.81
C LEU A 201 -11.27 25.58 -11.36
N GLN A 202 -11.56 25.72 -10.06
CA GLN A 202 -12.93 25.73 -9.50
C GLN A 202 -13.80 24.55 -9.98
N ILE A 203 -13.18 23.41 -10.31
CA ILE A 203 -13.92 22.20 -10.65
C ILE A 203 -14.48 21.63 -9.34
N SER A 204 -15.80 21.46 -9.29
CA SER A 204 -16.44 20.82 -8.13
C SER A 204 -15.88 19.41 -7.92
N ASP A 205 -15.60 19.06 -6.66
CA ASP A 205 -15.04 17.76 -6.28
C ASP A 205 -15.88 16.57 -6.79
N SER A 206 -17.21 16.72 -6.80
CA SER A 206 -18.13 15.72 -7.34
C SER A 206 -17.92 15.47 -8.83
N LYS A 207 -17.84 16.53 -9.64
CA LYS A 207 -17.59 16.44 -11.09
C LYS A 207 -16.22 15.85 -11.38
N TYR A 208 -15.20 16.20 -10.62
CA TYR A 208 -13.87 15.61 -10.76
C TYR A 208 -13.89 14.10 -10.47
N MET A 209 -14.47 13.69 -9.33
CA MET A 209 -14.59 12.28 -8.95
C MET A 209 -15.40 11.47 -9.97
N GLN A 210 -16.43 12.04 -10.57
CA GLN A 210 -17.19 11.38 -11.65
C GLN A 210 -16.32 11.15 -12.90
N LEU A 211 -15.53 12.16 -13.29
CA LEU A 211 -14.63 12.06 -14.44
C LEU A 211 -13.49 11.08 -14.18
N GLU A 212 -12.93 11.08 -12.98
CA GLU A 212 -11.90 10.13 -12.54
C GLU A 212 -12.41 8.69 -12.57
N ASN A 213 -13.54 8.43 -11.92
CA ASN A 213 -14.17 7.10 -11.95
C ASN A 213 -14.48 6.64 -13.38
N ARG A 214 -14.84 7.56 -14.28
CA ARG A 214 -15.10 7.24 -15.68
C ARG A 214 -13.81 6.93 -16.45
N VAL A 215 -12.73 7.69 -16.27
CA VAL A 215 -11.42 7.43 -16.91
C VAL A 215 -10.80 6.13 -16.39
N GLU A 216 -10.86 5.88 -15.09
CA GLU A 216 -10.38 4.64 -14.49
C GLU A 216 -11.21 3.44 -14.92
N GLY A 217 -12.54 3.59 -14.91
CA GLY A 217 -13.47 2.56 -15.36
C GLY A 217 -13.23 2.17 -16.82
N LEU A 218 -13.09 3.16 -17.71
CA LEU A 218 -12.78 2.92 -19.14
C LEU A 218 -11.37 2.36 -19.36
N THR A 219 -10.39 2.74 -18.53
CA THR A 219 -9.08 2.09 -18.54
C THR A 219 -9.22 0.60 -18.25
N LYS A 220 -9.85 0.27 -17.12
CA LYS A 220 -10.04 -1.12 -16.68
C LYS A 220 -10.81 -1.89 -17.74
N ALA A 221 -11.83 -1.27 -18.34
CA ALA A 221 -12.57 -1.84 -19.45
C ALA A 221 -11.70 -2.21 -20.65
N ASN A 222 -10.84 -1.28 -21.10
CA ASN A 222 -9.95 -1.54 -22.23
C ASN A 222 -8.89 -2.60 -21.93
N GLN A 223 -8.45 -2.73 -20.69
CA GLN A 223 -7.51 -3.78 -20.28
C GLN A 223 -8.18 -5.16 -20.23
N GLU A 224 -9.42 -5.23 -19.74
CA GLU A 224 -10.15 -6.47 -19.54
C GLU A 224 -10.83 -7.00 -20.81
N LYS A 225 -11.17 -6.13 -21.77
CA LYS A 225 -11.77 -6.50 -23.06
C LYS A 225 -11.03 -7.65 -23.78
N PRO A 226 -9.70 -7.61 -24.02
CA PRO A 226 -9.00 -8.71 -24.68
C PRO A 226 -9.06 -10.01 -23.88
N PHE A 227 -9.11 -9.95 -22.55
CA PHE A 227 -9.23 -11.13 -21.70
C PHE A 227 -10.63 -11.75 -21.77
N ILE A 228 -11.68 -10.94 -21.90
CA ILE A 228 -13.05 -11.43 -22.14
C ILE A 228 -13.13 -12.10 -23.50
N GLU A 229 -12.59 -11.47 -24.55
CA GLU A 229 -12.58 -12.04 -25.90
C GLU A 229 -11.77 -13.35 -25.96
N ALA A 230 -10.62 -13.40 -25.28
CA ALA A 230 -9.82 -14.62 -25.14
C ALA A 230 -10.58 -15.74 -24.40
N ASP A 231 -11.22 -15.44 -23.26
CA ASP A 231 -12.03 -16.42 -22.52
C ASP A 231 -13.20 -16.95 -23.36
N LEU A 232 -13.84 -16.09 -24.15
CA LEU A 232 -14.92 -16.50 -25.06
C LEU A 232 -14.41 -17.40 -26.18
N ASN A 233 -13.24 -17.10 -26.76
CA ASN A 233 -12.60 -17.92 -27.78
C ASN A 233 -12.15 -19.28 -27.22
N ASP A 234 -11.56 -19.31 -26.02
CA ASP A 234 -11.16 -20.53 -25.32
C ASP A 234 -12.38 -21.40 -24.96
N ALA A 235 -13.47 -20.78 -24.52
CA ALA A 235 -14.72 -21.45 -24.23
C ALA A 235 -15.34 -22.06 -25.50
N ALA A 236 -15.28 -21.35 -26.63
CA ALA A 236 -15.72 -21.86 -27.93
C ALA A 236 -14.84 -23.00 -28.44
N ALA A 237 -13.51 -22.93 -28.26
CA ALA A 237 -12.59 -24.01 -28.60
C ALA A 237 -12.85 -25.26 -27.73
N SER A 238 -13.07 -25.06 -26.42
CA SER A 238 -13.40 -26.14 -25.48
C SER A 238 -14.72 -26.84 -25.83
N LEU A 239 -15.72 -26.08 -26.29
CA LEU A 239 -16.98 -26.64 -26.81
C LEU A 239 -16.76 -27.56 -28.01
N LYS A 240 -15.87 -27.20 -28.93
CA LYS A 240 -15.56 -28.04 -30.10
C LYS A 240 -14.90 -29.37 -29.72
N ILE A 241 -14.12 -29.38 -28.63
CA ILE A 241 -13.42 -30.57 -28.12
C ILE A 241 -14.32 -31.35 -27.12
N ASN A 242 -15.57 -30.94 -26.92
CA ASN A 242 -16.54 -31.53 -25.97
C ASN A 242 -16.07 -31.52 -24.50
N ARG A 243 -15.25 -30.53 -24.10
CA ARG A 243 -14.90 -30.27 -22.70
C ARG A 243 -15.85 -29.22 -22.13
N LEU A 244 -17.00 -29.66 -21.60
CA LEU A 244 -18.05 -28.76 -21.13
C LEU A 244 -17.68 -28.09 -19.81
N ASN A 245 -17.00 -28.78 -18.89
CA ASN A 245 -16.57 -28.17 -17.63
C ASN A 245 -15.67 -26.95 -17.84
N THR A 246 -14.61 -27.07 -18.64
CA THR A 246 -13.70 -25.96 -18.91
C THR A 246 -14.39 -24.82 -19.67
N SER A 247 -15.31 -25.14 -20.59
CA SER A 247 -16.13 -24.14 -21.26
C SER A 247 -17.05 -23.39 -20.28
N ARG A 248 -17.69 -24.10 -19.34
CA ARG A 248 -18.56 -23.51 -18.31
C ARG A 248 -17.78 -22.55 -17.41
N GLU A 249 -16.60 -22.95 -16.94
CA GLU A 249 -15.71 -22.11 -16.12
C GLU A 249 -15.28 -20.85 -16.87
N LYS A 250 -14.85 -20.99 -18.13
CA LYS A 250 -14.42 -19.86 -18.97
C LYS A 250 -15.57 -18.91 -19.29
N LEU A 251 -16.77 -19.43 -19.55
CA LEU A 251 -17.97 -18.62 -19.77
C LEU A 251 -18.40 -17.89 -18.49
N ALA A 252 -18.29 -18.53 -17.32
CA ALA A 252 -18.52 -17.89 -16.03
C ALA A 252 -17.49 -16.79 -15.75
N SER A 253 -16.20 -17.03 -16.03
CA SER A 253 -15.13 -16.02 -15.95
C SER A 253 -15.44 -14.81 -16.82
N ALA A 254 -15.79 -15.03 -18.10
CA ALA A 254 -16.15 -13.96 -19.03
C ALA A 254 -17.36 -13.15 -18.54
N ARG A 255 -18.39 -13.81 -18.00
CA ARG A 255 -19.57 -13.14 -17.41
C ARG A 255 -19.21 -12.30 -16.19
N ASN A 256 -18.40 -12.84 -15.29
CA ASN A 256 -17.98 -12.12 -14.08
C ASN A 256 -17.15 -10.89 -14.44
N ARG A 257 -16.18 -11.03 -15.35
CA ARG A 257 -15.38 -9.91 -15.87
C ARG A 257 -16.26 -8.86 -16.53
N PHE A 258 -17.18 -9.29 -17.41
CA PHE A 258 -18.11 -8.39 -18.07
C PHE A 258 -19.02 -7.64 -17.09
N SER A 259 -19.52 -8.28 -16.03
CA SER A 259 -20.38 -7.64 -15.03
C SER A 259 -19.70 -6.47 -14.33
N THR A 260 -18.41 -6.60 -14.01
CA THR A 260 -17.60 -5.56 -13.37
C THR A 260 -17.43 -4.33 -14.25
N ILE A 261 -17.37 -4.53 -15.56
CA ILE A 261 -17.00 -3.49 -16.53
C ILE A 261 -18.22 -2.87 -17.20
N SER A 262 -19.34 -3.60 -17.25
CA SER A 262 -20.58 -3.22 -17.93
C SER A 262 -21.08 -1.80 -17.60
N LYS A 263 -20.78 -1.30 -16.39
CA LYS A 263 -21.17 0.04 -15.92
C LYS A 263 -20.40 1.18 -16.60
N PHE A 264 -19.23 0.90 -17.16
CA PHE A 264 -18.31 1.91 -17.70
C PHE A 264 -18.20 1.87 -19.22
N LEU A 265 -18.62 0.77 -19.85
CA LEU A 265 -18.59 0.60 -21.30
C LEU A 265 -19.70 1.43 -21.98
N PRO A 266 -19.43 1.95 -23.20
CA PRO A 266 -20.49 2.44 -24.07
C PRO A 266 -21.55 1.36 -24.33
N GLN A 267 -22.82 1.77 -24.42
CA GLN A 267 -23.95 0.86 -24.56
C GLN A 267 -23.86 -0.06 -25.78
N SER A 268 -23.28 0.43 -26.89
CA SER A 268 -23.06 -0.36 -28.12
C SER A 268 -22.08 -1.52 -27.90
N GLU A 269 -20.95 -1.27 -27.25
CA GLU A 269 -19.94 -2.31 -26.97
C GLU A 269 -20.42 -3.29 -25.90
N ALA A 270 -21.15 -2.82 -24.90
CA ALA A 270 -21.77 -3.70 -23.92
C ALA A 270 -22.76 -4.67 -24.58
N MET A 271 -23.55 -4.21 -25.56
CA MET A 271 -24.48 -5.05 -26.31
C MET A 271 -23.78 -6.09 -27.18
N THR A 272 -22.66 -5.76 -27.84
CA THR A 272 -21.93 -6.75 -28.67
C THR A 272 -21.36 -7.88 -27.82
N ILE A 273 -20.73 -7.56 -26.68
CA ILE A 273 -20.18 -8.56 -25.76
C ILE A 273 -21.30 -9.39 -25.11
N THR A 274 -22.40 -8.76 -24.74
CA THR A 274 -23.58 -9.49 -24.22
C THR A 274 -24.11 -10.47 -25.26
N SER A 275 -24.18 -10.04 -26.53
CA SER A 275 -24.64 -10.88 -27.62
C SER A 275 -23.71 -12.08 -27.87
N SER A 276 -22.38 -11.91 -27.75
CA SER A 276 -21.43 -13.01 -27.93
C SER A 276 -21.49 -14.01 -26.77
N ILE A 277 -21.60 -13.52 -25.53
CA ILE A 277 -21.84 -14.36 -24.33
C ILE A 277 -23.13 -15.16 -24.49
N ASN A 278 -24.23 -14.53 -24.92
CA ASN A 278 -25.52 -15.20 -25.08
C ASN A 278 -25.49 -16.23 -26.21
N LYS A 279 -24.87 -15.92 -27.35
CA LYS A 279 -24.67 -16.88 -28.45
C LYS A 279 -23.90 -18.11 -27.97
N LEU A 280 -22.80 -17.92 -27.27
CA LEU A 280 -21.98 -19.02 -26.77
C LEU A 280 -22.70 -19.83 -25.68
N SER A 281 -23.45 -19.17 -24.79
CA SER A 281 -24.27 -19.82 -23.78
C SER A 281 -25.36 -20.69 -24.40
N ASN A 282 -25.99 -20.23 -25.48
CA ASN A 282 -27.00 -21.01 -26.20
C ASN A 282 -26.37 -22.23 -26.89
N GLN A 283 -25.19 -22.07 -27.51
CA GLN A 283 -24.46 -23.19 -28.10
C GLN A 283 -24.05 -24.23 -27.03
N PHE A 284 -23.61 -23.75 -25.86
CA PHE A 284 -23.30 -24.59 -24.72
C PHE A 284 -24.52 -25.40 -24.27
N ALA A 285 -25.66 -24.74 -24.03
CA ALA A 285 -26.90 -25.38 -23.60
C ALA A 285 -27.41 -26.40 -24.63
N MET A 286 -27.40 -26.07 -25.92
CA MET A 286 -27.78 -26.99 -26.99
C MET A 286 -26.91 -28.24 -27.05
N LYS A 287 -25.60 -28.10 -26.83
CA LYS A 287 -24.68 -29.25 -26.78
C LYS A 287 -24.94 -30.13 -25.56
N GLU A 288 -25.19 -29.52 -24.40
CA GLU A 288 -25.52 -30.22 -23.18
C GLU A 288 -26.84 -30.99 -23.32
N ASP A 289 -27.90 -30.34 -23.81
CA ASP A 289 -29.20 -30.96 -24.05
C ASP A 289 -29.13 -32.06 -25.11
N SER A 290 -28.31 -31.89 -26.15
CA SER A 290 -28.09 -32.93 -27.17
C SER A 290 -27.48 -34.20 -26.58
N LEU A 291 -26.52 -34.10 -25.65
CA LEU A 291 -25.93 -35.27 -24.97
C LEU A 291 -26.94 -35.97 -24.06
N VAL A 292 -27.76 -35.20 -23.36
CA VAL A 292 -28.82 -35.73 -22.49
C VAL A 292 -29.88 -36.46 -23.32
N ASN A 293 -30.36 -35.83 -24.40
CA ASN A 293 -31.34 -36.42 -25.30
C ASN A 293 -30.80 -37.68 -26.00
N LEU A 294 -29.52 -37.70 -26.37
CA LEU A 294 -28.90 -38.90 -26.94
C LEU A 294 -28.88 -40.05 -25.92
N ASN A 295 -28.56 -39.78 -24.65
CA ASN A 295 -28.61 -40.80 -23.61
C ASN A 295 -30.05 -41.32 -23.40
N LEU A 296 -31.05 -40.44 -23.34
CA LEU A 296 -32.46 -40.84 -23.25
C LEU A 296 -32.92 -41.64 -24.47
N SER A 297 -32.39 -41.37 -25.66
CA SER A 297 -32.67 -42.18 -26.86
C SER A 297 -32.06 -43.57 -26.75
N ILE A 298 -30.83 -43.69 -26.25
CA ILE A 298 -30.16 -44.98 -26.00
C ILE A 298 -30.93 -45.77 -24.94
N LEU A 299 -31.44 -45.11 -23.89
CA LEU A 299 -32.29 -45.74 -22.89
C LEU A 299 -33.54 -46.38 -23.51
N ARG A 300 -34.13 -45.75 -24.54
CA ARG A 300 -35.31 -46.26 -25.25
C ARG A 300 -34.97 -47.39 -26.23
N THR A 301 -33.80 -47.39 -26.85
CA THR A 301 -33.46 -48.32 -27.96
C THR A 301 -32.50 -49.45 -27.57
N GLY A 302 -31.48 -49.16 -26.76
CA GLY A 302 -30.41 -50.09 -26.35
C GLY A 302 -30.54 -50.59 -24.90
N GLY A 303 -31.52 -50.07 -24.15
CA GLY A 303 -31.79 -50.50 -22.78
C GLY A 303 -30.92 -49.84 -21.72
N VAL A 304 -31.19 -50.20 -20.46
CA VAL A 304 -30.67 -49.55 -19.24
C VAL A 304 -29.13 -49.63 -19.14
N GLN A 305 -28.56 -50.75 -19.56
CA GLN A 305 -27.13 -51.04 -19.40
C GLN A 305 -26.27 -50.22 -20.38
N ASP A 306 -26.72 -50.08 -21.63
CA ASP A 306 -26.08 -49.25 -22.65
C ASP A 306 -26.22 -47.75 -22.35
N ALA A 307 -27.37 -47.33 -21.82
CA ALA A 307 -27.57 -45.95 -21.37
C ALA A 307 -26.64 -45.58 -20.19
N ASN A 308 -26.49 -46.49 -19.23
CA ASN A 308 -25.60 -46.29 -18.08
C ASN A 308 -24.12 -46.29 -18.47
N THR A 309 -23.69 -47.18 -19.37
CA THR A 309 -22.31 -47.15 -19.88
C THR A 309 -22.03 -45.86 -20.65
N PHE A 310 -22.97 -45.38 -21.46
CA PHE A 310 -22.85 -44.08 -22.14
C PHE A 310 -22.79 -42.90 -21.15
N LEU A 311 -23.60 -42.94 -20.07
CA LEU A 311 -23.58 -41.95 -18.99
C LEU A 311 -22.18 -41.85 -18.35
N GLN A 312 -21.61 -42.99 -17.94
CA GLN A 312 -20.33 -43.02 -17.24
C GLN A 312 -19.16 -42.67 -18.17
N THR A 313 -19.19 -43.16 -19.41
CA THR A 313 -18.04 -43.06 -20.33
C THR A 313 -17.99 -41.75 -21.10
N LYS A 314 -19.15 -41.15 -21.43
CA LYS A 314 -19.23 -39.95 -22.29
C LYS A 314 -19.86 -38.76 -21.59
N VAL A 315 -20.98 -38.93 -20.89
CA VAL A 315 -21.70 -37.78 -20.28
C VAL A 315 -20.93 -37.22 -19.08
N LYS A 316 -20.44 -38.08 -18.18
CA LYS A 316 -19.66 -37.66 -17.01
C LYS A 316 -18.27 -37.15 -17.38
N THR A 317 -17.60 -37.79 -18.36
CA THR A 317 -16.26 -37.37 -18.81
C THR A 317 -16.29 -36.04 -19.56
N CYS A 318 -17.38 -35.73 -20.28
CA CYS A 318 -17.57 -34.43 -20.92
C CYS A 318 -17.91 -33.29 -19.93
N GLY A 319 -18.38 -33.61 -18.72
CA GLY A 319 -18.68 -32.59 -17.69
C GLY A 319 -20.06 -31.95 -17.81
N VAL A 320 -21.08 -32.76 -18.14
CA VAL A 320 -22.48 -32.31 -18.07
C VAL A 320 -22.86 -31.97 -16.62
N SER A 321 -23.75 -30.99 -16.44
CA SER A 321 -24.20 -30.54 -15.12
C SER A 321 -24.81 -31.68 -14.30
N GLN A 322 -24.60 -31.62 -12.98
CA GLN A 322 -25.10 -32.64 -12.05
C GLN A 322 -26.62 -32.77 -12.09
N GLU A 323 -27.34 -31.67 -12.29
CA GLU A 323 -28.80 -31.66 -12.42
C GLU A 323 -29.28 -32.47 -13.63
N LYS A 324 -28.62 -32.29 -14.78
CA LYS A 324 -28.95 -33.01 -16.02
C LYS A 324 -28.54 -34.49 -15.94
N ILE A 325 -27.46 -34.80 -15.24
CA ILE A 325 -27.06 -36.20 -14.93
C ILE A 325 -28.12 -36.85 -14.03
N ALA A 326 -28.56 -36.18 -12.97
CA ALA A 326 -29.60 -36.68 -12.07
C ALA A 326 -30.94 -36.91 -12.79
N TYR A 327 -31.27 -36.07 -13.78
CA TYR A 327 -32.43 -36.28 -14.64
C TYR A 327 -32.32 -37.59 -15.45
N ILE A 328 -31.15 -37.88 -16.01
CA ILE A 328 -30.90 -39.14 -16.73
C ILE A 328 -30.95 -40.33 -15.75
N ASP A 329 -30.29 -40.23 -14.58
CA ASP A 329 -30.30 -41.31 -13.57
C ASP A 329 -31.73 -41.62 -13.11
N LYS A 330 -32.57 -40.59 -12.91
CA LYS A 330 -33.99 -40.77 -12.60
C LYS A 330 -34.74 -41.49 -13.73
N ALA A 331 -34.46 -41.15 -14.99
CA ALA A 331 -35.07 -41.82 -16.14
C ALA A 331 -34.61 -43.28 -16.26
N ILE A 332 -33.33 -43.57 -16.02
CA ILE A 332 -32.76 -44.92 -16.01
C ILE A 332 -33.44 -45.75 -14.90
N LEU A 333 -33.54 -45.22 -13.69
CA LEU A 333 -34.20 -45.91 -12.56
C LEU A 333 -35.69 -46.15 -12.81
N GLY A 334 -36.38 -45.20 -13.45
CA GLY A 334 -37.80 -45.34 -13.80
C GLY A 334 -38.07 -46.42 -14.87
N VAL A 335 -37.10 -46.72 -15.73
CA VAL A 335 -37.22 -47.80 -16.74
C VAL A 335 -36.72 -49.14 -16.19
N ALA A 336 -35.73 -49.13 -15.30
CA ALA A 336 -35.19 -50.33 -14.66
C ALA A 336 -36.16 -50.99 -13.65
N ILE A 337 -37.15 -50.24 -13.18
CA ILE A 337 -38.24 -50.73 -12.33
C ILE A 337 -39.53 -50.62 -13.15
N PRO A 338 -39.82 -51.56 -14.08
CA PRO A 338 -41.14 -51.62 -14.68
C PRO A 338 -42.11 -52.05 -13.58
N ASP A 339 -43.10 -51.20 -13.28
CA ASP A 339 -44.24 -51.45 -12.41
C ASP A 339 -44.01 -52.43 -11.25
N ASN A 340 -43.78 -51.90 -10.05
CA ASN A 340 -44.03 -52.62 -8.80
C ASN A 340 -45.55 -52.89 -8.67
N THR A 341 -46.08 -53.82 -9.45
CA THR A 341 -47.37 -54.48 -9.22
C THR A 341 -47.43 -55.08 -7.81
N HIS A 342 -46.30 -55.48 -7.23
CA HIS A 342 -46.25 -55.92 -5.84
C HIS A 342 -46.48 -54.82 -4.78
N MET A 343 -46.09 -53.55 -5.02
CA MET A 343 -46.48 -52.48 -4.09
C MET A 343 -47.95 -52.09 -4.24
N ALA A 344 -48.49 -52.15 -5.47
CA ALA A 344 -49.91 -51.87 -5.71
C ALA A 344 -50.82 -52.99 -5.16
N GLU A 345 -50.36 -54.25 -5.17
CA GLU A 345 -51.04 -55.40 -4.56
C GLU A 345 -50.87 -55.43 -3.03
N GLU A 346 -49.74 -55.00 -2.47
CA GLU A 346 -49.59 -54.80 -1.02
C GLU A 346 -50.49 -53.65 -0.52
N ILE A 347 -50.65 -52.58 -1.30
CA ILE A 347 -51.58 -51.49 -0.97
C ILE A 347 -53.04 -51.94 -1.16
N SER A 348 -53.36 -52.72 -2.19
CA SER A 348 -54.71 -53.25 -2.42
C SER A 348 -55.12 -54.33 -1.41
N SER A 349 -54.18 -55.15 -0.92
CA SER A 349 -54.45 -56.13 0.15
C SER A 349 -54.59 -55.49 1.54
N VAL A 350 -53.97 -54.32 1.75
CA VAL A 350 -54.23 -53.47 2.94
C VAL A 350 -55.58 -52.74 2.84
N ILE A 351 -56.04 -52.40 1.63
CA ILE A 351 -57.35 -51.75 1.40
C ILE A 351 -58.51 -52.77 1.43
N ALA A 352 -58.31 -54.01 0.95
CA ALA A 352 -59.33 -55.06 0.95
C ALA A 352 -59.53 -55.74 2.32
N GLY A 353 -58.64 -55.48 3.29
CA GLY A 353 -58.69 -56.09 4.62
C GLY A 353 -59.56 -55.38 5.65
N ASN A 354 -60.17 -54.24 5.33
CA ASN A 354 -60.99 -53.47 6.27
C ASN A 354 -62.27 -52.95 5.61
N GLU A 355 -63.16 -53.88 5.29
CA GLU A 355 -64.58 -53.57 5.13
C GLU A 355 -65.17 -53.25 6.52
N ASN A 356 -65.01 -52.00 6.96
CA ASN A 356 -66.02 -51.23 7.68
C ASN A 356 -65.39 -49.97 8.32
N VAL A 357 -66.18 -48.90 8.32
CA VAL A 357 -66.01 -47.62 9.04
C VAL A 357 -65.32 -46.50 8.25
N THR A 358 -66.14 -45.78 7.50
CA THR A 358 -66.18 -44.32 7.38
C THR A 358 -65.19 -43.52 8.25
N SER A 359 -64.02 -43.14 7.71
CA SER A 359 -63.31 -41.87 8.01
C SER A 359 -61.98 -41.71 7.22
N ASP A 360 -62.07 -41.52 5.90
CA ASP A 360 -60.90 -41.36 5.01
C ASP A 360 -59.99 -40.15 5.32
N LEU A 361 -60.40 -39.22 6.19
CA LEU A 361 -59.55 -38.10 6.61
C LEU A 361 -58.52 -38.47 7.69
N SER A 362 -58.79 -39.44 8.58
CA SER A 362 -57.88 -39.70 9.71
C SER A 362 -56.70 -40.60 9.35
N ALA A 363 -56.90 -41.57 8.44
CA ALA A 363 -55.85 -42.49 8.02
C ALA A 363 -54.76 -41.79 7.16
N LEU A 364 -55.15 -40.83 6.32
CA LEU A 364 -54.24 -40.03 5.50
C LEU A 364 -53.39 -39.07 6.35
N ASP A 365 -53.96 -38.48 7.41
CA ASP A 365 -53.21 -37.63 8.33
C ASP A 365 -52.24 -38.44 9.20
N ILE A 366 -52.63 -39.63 9.66
CA ILE A 366 -51.73 -40.56 10.39
C ILE A 366 -50.58 -41.04 9.48
N LEU A 367 -50.86 -41.35 8.21
CA LEU A 367 -49.83 -41.69 7.22
C LEU A 367 -48.89 -40.52 6.93
N ARG A 368 -49.42 -39.30 6.87
CA ARG A 368 -48.62 -38.09 6.65
C ARG A 368 -47.73 -37.76 7.84
N GLU A 369 -48.22 -37.97 9.06
CA GLU A 369 -47.49 -37.71 10.29
C GLU A 369 -46.40 -38.77 10.53
N THR A 370 -46.68 -40.04 10.25
CA THR A 370 -45.67 -41.10 10.26
C THR A 370 -44.62 -40.94 9.15
N ALA A 371 -45.01 -40.46 7.96
CA ALA A 371 -44.07 -40.09 6.90
C ALA A 371 -43.19 -38.90 7.29
N ARG A 372 -43.74 -37.89 7.97
CA ARG A 372 -42.97 -36.76 8.53
C ARG A 372 -42.00 -37.21 9.60
N GLN A 373 -42.43 -38.05 10.54
CA GLN A 373 -41.53 -38.58 11.57
C GLN A 373 -40.41 -39.42 10.97
N LYS A 374 -40.70 -40.29 9.98
CA LYS A 374 -39.64 -41.05 9.28
C LYS A 374 -38.70 -40.15 8.47
N ALA A 375 -39.21 -39.07 7.87
CA ALA A 375 -38.38 -38.09 7.18
C ALA A 375 -37.48 -37.33 8.16
N GLN A 376 -38.03 -36.93 9.32
CA GLN A 376 -37.30 -36.25 10.39
C GLN A 376 -36.18 -37.14 10.95
N VAL A 377 -36.47 -38.41 11.28
CA VAL A 377 -35.48 -39.37 11.77
C VAL A 377 -34.38 -39.62 10.75
N LYS A 378 -34.70 -39.65 9.44
CA LYS A 378 -33.68 -39.74 8.38
C LYS A 378 -32.83 -38.48 8.30
N LEU A 379 -33.44 -37.30 8.43
CA LEU A 379 -32.74 -36.02 8.45
C LEU A 379 -31.79 -35.94 9.65
N ASP A 380 -32.26 -36.31 10.83
CA ASP A 380 -31.48 -36.36 12.07
C ASP A 380 -30.34 -37.41 11.96
N SER A 381 -30.57 -38.55 11.30
CA SER A 381 -29.53 -39.56 11.06
C SER A 381 -28.46 -39.08 10.08
N LEU A 382 -28.85 -38.36 9.02
CA LEU A 382 -27.92 -37.76 8.06
C LEU A 382 -27.11 -36.65 8.71
N GLN A 383 -27.75 -35.83 9.54
CA GLN A 383 -27.10 -34.78 10.29
C GLN A 383 -26.14 -35.34 11.34
N ALA A 384 -26.48 -36.47 11.98
CA ALA A 384 -25.57 -37.19 12.89
C ALA A 384 -24.34 -37.74 12.16
N ILE A 385 -24.52 -38.33 10.97
CA ILE A 385 -23.42 -38.84 10.13
C ILE A 385 -22.52 -37.69 9.65
N GLU A 386 -23.11 -36.56 9.24
CA GLU A 386 -22.37 -35.38 8.80
C GLU A 386 -21.58 -34.75 9.96
N ASN A 387 -22.18 -34.67 11.15
CA ASN A 387 -21.49 -34.21 12.36
C ASN A 387 -20.33 -35.13 12.77
N GLU A 388 -20.49 -36.46 12.65
CA GLU A 388 -19.38 -37.40 12.89
C GLU A 388 -18.27 -37.26 11.85
N ARG A 389 -18.62 -37.07 10.58
CA ARG A 389 -17.64 -36.84 9.51
C ARG A 389 -16.85 -35.55 9.75
N LEU A 390 -17.55 -34.49 10.15
CA LEU A 390 -16.95 -33.19 10.43
C LEU A 390 -16.04 -33.25 11.67
N ARG A 391 -16.41 -34.02 12.70
CA ARG A 391 -15.54 -34.32 13.85
C ARG A 391 -14.28 -35.09 13.44
N LYS A 392 -14.39 -36.11 12.58
CA LYS A 392 -13.23 -36.86 12.08
C LYS A 392 -12.29 -35.97 11.27
N GLU A 393 -12.85 -35.11 10.41
CA GLU A 393 -12.05 -34.16 9.62
C GLU A 393 -11.36 -33.11 10.50
N GLN A 394 -12.05 -32.60 11.53
CA GLN A 394 -11.44 -31.70 12.52
C GLN A 394 -10.32 -32.39 13.31
N ALA A 395 -10.49 -33.66 13.69
CA ALA A 395 -9.45 -34.43 14.38
C ALA A 395 -8.23 -34.68 13.48
N GLU A 396 -8.43 -34.99 12.20
CA GLU A 396 -7.34 -35.14 11.24
C GLU A 396 -6.60 -33.82 10.98
N ARG A 397 -7.33 -32.71 10.83
CA ARG A 397 -6.71 -31.37 10.69
C ARG A 397 -5.91 -31.01 11.93
N ALA A 398 -6.46 -31.20 13.13
CA ALA A 398 -5.75 -30.96 14.38
C ALA A 398 -4.49 -31.83 14.50
N ARG A 399 -4.52 -33.08 14.02
CA ARG A 399 -3.36 -33.96 13.97
C ARG A 399 -2.30 -33.43 13.00
N LEU A 400 -2.68 -33.03 11.80
CA LEU A 400 -1.75 -32.45 10.82
C LEU A 400 -1.12 -31.15 11.33
N ASP A 401 -1.92 -30.29 11.97
CA ASP A 401 -1.43 -29.05 12.60
C ASP A 401 -0.47 -29.35 13.75
N SER A 402 -0.73 -30.39 14.56
CA SER A 402 0.19 -30.79 15.64
C SER A 402 1.54 -31.30 15.09
N ILE A 403 1.53 -32.04 13.99
CA ILE A 403 2.75 -32.51 13.31
C ILE A 403 3.49 -31.32 12.72
N TYR A 404 2.77 -30.40 12.07
CA TYR A 404 3.35 -29.19 11.50
C TYR A 404 4.01 -28.32 12.57
N LEU A 405 3.33 -28.07 13.69
CA LEU A 405 3.88 -27.31 14.81
C LEU A 405 5.09 -27.98 15.44
N ALA A 406 5.08 -29.32 15.58
CA ALA A 406 6.23 -30.07 16.08
C ALA A 406 7.45 -29.92 15.14
N THR A 407 7.24 -30.04 13.83
CA THR A 407 8.34 -29.86 12.85
C THR A 407 8.88 -28.42 12.81
N GLN A 408 8.01 -27.42 12.97
CA GLN A 408 8.43 -26.01 13.10
C GLN A 408 9.24 -25.78 14.37
N PHE A 409 8.81 -26.35 15.50
CA PHE A 409 9.52 -26.23 16.77
C PHE A 409 10.91 -26.89 16.72
N GLU A 410 11.02 -28.07 16.10
CA GLU A 410 12.32 -28.71 15.86
C GLU A 410 13.23 -27.86 14.97
N LEU A 411 12.68 -27.31 13.88
CA LEU A 411 13.43 -26.47 12.96
C LEU A 411 13.93 -25.19 13.65
N GLN A 412 13.10 -24.56 14.48
CA GLN A 412 13.48 -23.41 15.30
C GLN A 412 14.59 -23.77 16.29
N LYS A 413 14.49 -24.91 16.99
CA LYS A 413 15.54 -25.40 17.89
C LYS A 413 16.87 -25.62 17.16
N TYR A 414 16.85 -26.13 15.92
CA TYR A 414 18.06 -26.27 15.11
C TYR A 414 18.63 -24.91 14.65
N GLN A 415 17.77 -23.95 14.33
CA GLN A 415 18.18 -22.59 14.00
C GLN A 415 18.83 -21.87 15.20
N ASP A 416 18.24 -21.98 16.39
CA ASP A 416 18.78 -21.40 17.63
C ASP A 416 20.14 -22.03 18.01
N LYS A 417 20.30 -23.33 17.76
CA LYS A 417 21.60 -23.98 17.92
C LYS A 417 22.63 -23.45 16.90
N ALA A 418 22.22 -23.23 15.65
CA ALA A 418 23.10 -22.71 14.61
C ALA A 418 23.54 -21.25 14.90
N THR A 419 22.66 -20.42 15.46
CA THR A 419 23.00 -19.05 15.89
C THR A 419 23.92 -19.06 17.11
N SER A 420 23.71 -19.95 18.09
CA SER A 420 24.64 -20.12 19.21
C SER A 420 26.05 -20.46 18.71
N ILE A 421 26.17 -21.41 17.78
CA ILE A 421 27.47 -21.81 17.21
C ILE A 421 28.11 -20.65 16.44
N SER A 422 27.33 -19.84 15.71
CA SER A 422 27.91 -18.69 15.00
C SER A 422 28.44 -17.63 15.98
N ILE A 423 27.71 -17.32 17.05
CA ILE A 423 28.16 -16.41 18.11
C ILE A 423 29.45 -16.92 18.74
N GLU A 424 29.54 -18.22 19.02
CA GLU A 424 30.76 -18.83 19.54
C GLU A 424 31.94 -18.74 18.56
N LEU A 425 31.70 -18.87 17.26
CA LEU A 425 32.74 -18.65 16.25
C LEU A 425 33.20 -17.20 16.21
N TYR A 426 32.27 -16.24 16.27
CA TYR A 426 32.60 -14.81 16.31
C TYR A 426 33.39 -14.44 17.57
N THR A 427 32.99 -14.93 18.74
CA THR A 427 33.72 -14.69 20.00
C THR A 427 35.11 -15.31 20.00
N LEU A 428 35.31 -16.49 19.41
CA LEU A 428 36.65 -17.08 19.24
C LEU A 428 37.53 -16.25 18.30
N LEU A 429 36.96 -15.69 17.23
CA LEU A 429 37.66 -14.78 16.32
C LEU A 429 38.03 -13.45 17.01
N GLU A 430 37.11 -12.86 17.78
CA GLU A 430 37.38 -11.64 18.57
C GLU A 430 38.49 -11.85 19.61
N GLN A 431 38.57 -13.04 20.19
CA GLN A 431 39.65 -13.42 21.13
C GLN A 431 40.96 -13.83 20.45
N ASN A 432 41.10 -13.65 19.12
CA ASN A 432 42.25 -14.07 18.31
C ASN A 432 42.58 -15.59 18.39
N LYS A 433 41.62 -16.44 18.76
CA LYS A 433 41.78 -17.91 18.80
C LYS A 433 41.46 -18.54 17.44
N ILE A 434 42.23 -18.13 16.42
CA ILE A 434 41.97 -18.43 15.00
C ILE A 434 41.96 -19.93 14.70
N ALA A 435 42.91 -20.71 15.27
CA ALA A 435 42.97 -22.16 15.07
C ALA A 435 41.73 -22.88 15.67
N ALA A 436 41.31 -22.50 16.88
CA ALA A 436 40.14 -23.07 17.53
C ALA A 436 38.83 -22.73 16.80
N ALA A 437 38.72 -21.50 16.27
CA ALA A 437 37.60 -21.09 15.42
C ALA A 437 37.55 -21.91 14.12
N LYS A 438 38.70 -22.18 13.49
CA LYS A 438 38.80 -23.01 12.28
C LYS A 438 38.31 -24.43 12.51
N ASP A 439 38.78 -25.05 13.59
CA ASP A 439 38.44 -26.44 13.91
C ASP A 439 36.96 -26.58 14.24
N ARG A 440 36.40 -25.64 15.02
CA ARG A 440 34.98 -25.64 15.36
C ARG A 440 34.09 -25.40 14.14
N PHE A 441 34.49 -24.49 13.24
CA PHE A 441 33.77 -24.26 11.98
C PHE A 441 33.80 -25.49 11.07
N ASN A 442 34.96 -26.14 10.93
CA ASN A 442 35.08 -27.33 10.09
C ASN A 442 34.25 -28.52 10.61
N ARG A 443 34.12 -28.67 11.94
CA ARG A 443 33.28 -29.70 12.56
C ARG A 443 31.79 -29.46 12.32
N GLU A 444 31.33 -28.20 12.46
CA GLU A 444 29.91 -27.85 12.38
C GLU A 444 29.47 -27.33 11.00
N ARG A 445 30.36 -27.34 10.01
CA ARG A 445 30.13 -26.72 8.69
C ARG A 445 28.85 -27.19 8.01
N SER A 446 28.60 -28.50 8.01
CA SER A 446 27.42 -29.11 7.39
C SER A 446 26.12 -28.75 8.12
N PHE A 447 26.18 -28.64 9.45
CA PHE A 447 25.05 -28.23 10.28
C PHE A 447 24.69 -26.75 10.04
N LEU A 448 25.70 -25.88 10.04
CA LEU A 448 25.53 -24.45 9.77
C LEU A 448 25.04 -24.20 8.33
N ALA A 449 25.52 -24.94 7.34
CA ALA A 449 25.05 -24.80 5.96
C ALA A 449 23.56 -25.17 5.78
N LYS A 450 23.03 -26.06 6.64
CA LYS A 450 21.66 -26.56 6.55
C LYS A 450 20.64 -25.71 7.33
N TYR A 451 21.03 -25.15 8.47
CA TYR A 451 20.10 -24.48 9.39
C TYR A 451 20.37 -22.99 9.64
N MET A 452 21.48 -22.44 9.12
CA MET A 452 21.76 -21.01 9.22
C MET A 452 21.16 -20.25 8.03
N TRP A 453 20.75 -19.01 8.27
CA TRP A 453 20.30 -18.10 7.23
C TRP A 453 21.39 -17.92 6.17
N LYS A 454 21.03 -18.02 4.88
CA LYS A 454 21.99 -18.04 3.76
C LYS A 454 22.99 -16.87 3.82
N ASP A 455 22.52 -15.67 4.14
CA ASP A 455 23.34 -14.46 4.21
C ASP A 455 24.30 -14.48 5.41
N ALA A 456 23.86 -15.02 6.55
CA ALA A 456 24.70 -15.18 7.73
C ALA A 456 25.77 -16.27 7.49
N HIS A 457 25.41 -17.39 6.87
CA HIS A 457 26.37 -18.45 6.53
C HIS A 457 27.43 -17.94 5.55
N LEU A 458 27.02 -17.21 4.51
CA LEU A 458 27.92 -16.63 3.52
C LEU A 458 28.88 -15.61 4.15
N SER A 459 28.37 -14.73 5.01
CA SER A 459 29.17 -13.74 5.74
C SER A 459 30.22 -14.39 6.63
N THR A 460 29.83 -15.44 7.38
CA THR A 460 30.74 -16.19 8.26
C THR A 460 31.83 -16.90 7.46
N CYS A 461 31.48 -17.49 6.30
CA CYS A 461 32.44 -18.10 5.39
C CYS A 461 33.43 -17.08 4.79
N ILE A 462 32.95 -15.89 4.40
CA ILE A 462 33.79 -14.82 3.83
C ILE A 462 34.76 -14.27 4.87
N LEU A 463 34.30 -14.04 6.10
CA LEU A 463 35.12 -13.58 7.21
C LEU A 463 36.23 -14.59 7.54
N LEU A 464 35.87 -15.87 7.70
CA LEU A 464 36.84 -16.92 7.95
C LEU A 464 37.83 -17.05 6.78
N LYS A 465 37.37 -16.97 5.52
CA LYS A 465 38.25 -17.04 4.35
C LYS A 465 39.24 -15.86 4.29
N LYS A 466 38.83 -14.65 4.67
CA LYS A 466 39.73 -13.48 4.76
C LYS A 466 40.75 -13.63 5.89
N ILE A 467 40.34 -14.16 7.05
CA ILE A 467 41.20 -14.33 8.22
C ILE A 467 42.20 -15.49 8.05
N PHE A 468 41.87 -16.52 7.25
CA PHE A 468 42.77 -17.66 7.02
C PHE A 468 43.72 -17.51 5.82
N LEU A 469 43.53 -16.50 4.97
CA LEU A 469 44.40 -16.18 3.82
C LEU A 469 45.40 -15.05 4.13
N CYS A 470 45.24 -14.37 5.26
CA CYS A 470 46.24 -13.51 5.89
C CYS A 470 46.93 -14.30 7.01
#